data_AF-A0A842M0I3-F1
#
_entry.id   AF-A0A842M0I3-F1
#
_cell.length_a   1.000
_cell.length_b   1.000
_cell.length_c   1.000
_cell.angle_alpha   90.00
_cell.angle_beta   90.00
_cell.angle_gamma   90.00
#
_symmetry.space_group_name_H-M   'P 1'
#
loop_
_entity.id
_entity.type
_entity.pdbx_description
1 polymer ?
#
loop_
_entity_poly.entity_id
_entity_poly.type
_entity_poly.pdbx_seq_one_letter_code
_entity_poly.pdbx_strand_id
1 'polypeptide(L)' 'LVVEMGFYKGLLLPQVPLVYGWDEETFLSECCMKAGLPPDSWLSRDLKVYVFTAEVFTELSPGGEVVQKKLM' A
#
# COMPACT_ATOMS: atom_id res chain seq x y z
N LEU A 1 3.30 1.82 -0.02
CA LEU A 1 3.30 2.64 -1.26
C LEU A 1 2.43 3.87 -1.05
N VAL A 2 2.89 5.03 -1.51
CA VAL A 2 2.09 6.26 -1.57
C VAL A 2 2.17 6.82 -2.98
N VAL A 3 1.03 7.27 -3.51
CA VAL A 3 0.96 8.00 -4.78
C VAL A 3 0.39 9.40 -4.54
N GLU A 4 0.92 10.39 -5.24
CA GLU A 4 0.52 11.79 -5.14
C GLU A 4 0.50 12.46 -6.52
N MET A 5 -0.61 13.11 -6.86
CA MET A 5 -0.72 13.98 -8.04
C MET A 5 -1.64 15.17 -7.70
N GLY A 6 -1.05 16.36 -7.50
CA GLY A 6 -1.79 17.54 -7.05
C GLY A 6 -2.46 17.32 -5.69
N PHE A 7 -3.79 17.41 -5.65
CA PHE A 7 -4.60 17.18 -4.43
C PHE A 7 -4.93 15.70 -4.19
N TYR A 8 -4.69 14.81 -5.15
CA TYR A 8 -4.98 13.39 -5.05
C TYR A 8 -3.85 12.65 -4.36
N LYS A 9 -4.17 11.92 -3.29
CA LYS A 9 -3.19 11.13 -2.51
C LYS A 9 -3.79 9.78 -2.10
N GLY A 10 -3.02 8.72 -2.31
CA GLY A 10 -3.40 7.36 -1.93
C GLY A 10 -2.25 6.65 -1.23
N LEU A 11 -2.57 5.82 -0.23
CA LEU A 11 -1.59 5.03 0.52
C LEU A 11 -2.09 3.61 0.70
N LEU A 12 -1.24 2.63 0.37
CA LEU A 12 -1.44 1.23 0.72
C LEU A 12 -0.27 0.70 1.54
N LEU A 13 -0.60 -0.06 2.58
CA LEU A 13 0.38 -0.66 3.48
C LEU A 13 1.10 -1.86 2.82
N PRO A 14 2.34 -2.18 3.23
CA PRO A 14 3.15 -3.24 2.60
C PRO A 14 2.51 -4.64 2.61
N GLN A 15 1.67 -4.96 3.60
CA GLN A 15 0.98 -6.25 3.68
C GLN A 15 -0.15 -6.43 2.68
N VAL A 16 -0.70 -5.33 2.14
CA VAL A 16 -1.88 -5.39 1.28
C VAL A 16 -1.63 -6.22 0.02
N PRO A 17 -0.60 -5.94 -0.82
CA PRO A 17 -0.38 -6.70 -2.04
C PRO A 17 -0.13 -8.20 -1.76
N LEU A 18 0.49 -8.54 -0.62
CA LEU A 18 0.70 -9.93 -0.21
C LEU A 18 -0.61 -10.66 0.12
N VAL A 19 -1.53 -10.00 0.83
CA VAL A 19 -2.83 -10.60 1.22
C VAL A 19 -3.70 -10.86 0.00
N TYR A 20 -3.67 -9.98 -0.99
CA TYR A 20 -4.49 -10.09 -2.20
C TYR A 20 -3.78 -10.78 -3.37
N GLY A 21 -2.50 -11.13 -3.23
CA GLY A 21 -1.72 -11.78 -4.28
C GLY A 21 -1.47 -10.89 -5.49
N TRP A 22 -1.31 -9.59 -5.28
CA TRP A 22 -1.05 -8.60 -6.32
C TRP A 22 0.42 -8.56 -6.71
N ASP A 23 0.67 -8.39 -8.00
CA ASP A 23 1.97 -7.99 -8.53
C ASP A 23 2.21 -6.48 -8.38
N GLU A 24 3.38 -6.01 -8.80
CA GLU A 24 3.78 -4.61 -8.64
C GLU A 24 2.90 -3.65 -9.44
N GLU A 25 2.48 -4.03 -10.66
CA GLU A 25 1.63 -3.20 -11.53
C GLU A 25 0.21 -3.09 -10.96
N THR A 26 -0.35 -4.20 -10.48
CA THR A 26 -1.64 -4.20 -9.80
C THR A 26 -1.57 -3.38 -8.52
N PHE A 27 -0.49 -3.48 -7.75
CA PHE A 27 -0.32 -2.69 -6.53
C PHE A 27 -0.26 -1.17 -6.78
N LEU A 28 0.44 -0.74 -7.83
CA LEU A 28 0.46 0.66 -8.27
C LEU A 28 -0.93 1.12 -8.72
N SER A 29 -1.63 0.29 -9.49
CA SER A 29 -2.94 0.61 -10.04
C SER A 29 -4.00 0.75 -8.94
N GLU A 30 -4.03 -0.17 -7.99
CA GLU A 30 -4.89 -0.13 -6.80
C GLU A 30 -4.59 1.10 -5.93
N CYS A 31 -3.31 1.47 -5.80
CA CYS A 31 -2.93 2.67 -5.05
C CYS A 31 -3.40 3.95 -5.76
N CYS A 32 -3.36 4.00 -7.09
CA CYS A 32 -3.92 5.10 -7.89
C CYS A 32 -5.44 5.20 -7.70
N MET A 33 -6.17 4.09 -7.82
CA MET A 33 -7.61 4.08 -7.58
C MET A 33 -7.96 4.54 -6.16
N LYS A 34 -7.18 4.11 -5.15
CA LYS A 34 -7.33 4.58 -3.77
C LYS A 34 -7.10 6.09 -3.59
N ALA A 35 -6.25 6.69 -4.43
CA ALA A 35 -6.03 8.13 -4.47
C ALA A 35 -7.17 8.90 -5.17
N GLY A 36 -8.16 8.20 -5.74
CA GLY A 36 -9.21 8.78 -6.58
C GLY A 36 -8.76 9.05 -8.02
N LEU A 37 -7.70 8.37 -8.48
CA LEU A 37 -7.13 8.52 -9.82
C LEU A 37 -7.46 7.31 -10.71
N PRO A 38 -7.42 7.46 -12.05
CA PRO A 38 -7.43 6.33 -12.96
C PRO A 38 -6.32 5.31 -12.63
N PRO A 39 -6.56 3.99 -12.80
CA PRO A 39 -5.62 2.94 -12.41
C PRO A 39 -4.26 3.02 -13.12
N ASP A 40 -4.22 3.58 -14.33
CA ASP A 40 -3.02 3.75 -15.15
C ASP A 40 -2.28 5.08 -14.91
N SER A 41 -2.71 5.89 -13.93
CA SER A 41 -2.12 7.21 -13.65
C SER A 41 -0.64 7.16 -13.28
N TRP A 42 -0.13 6.01 -12.82
CA TRP A 42 1.29 5.82 -12.52
C TRP A 42 2.19 5.79 -13.76
N LEU A 43 1.63 5.68 -14.96
CA LEU A 43 2.34 5.87 -16.22
C LEU A 43 2.62 7.36 -16.52
N SER A 44 1.93 8.28 -15.84
CA SER A 44 2.13 9.72 -16.00
C SER A 44 3.40 10.19 -15.29
N ARG A 45 4.14 11.10 -15.93
CA ARG A 45 5.31 11.77 -15.31
C ARG A 45 4.93 12.75 -14.19
N ASP A 46 3.67 13.15 -14.11
CA ASP A 46 3.17 14.07 -13.09
C ASP A 46 2.86 13.36 -11.76
N LEU A 47 2.77 12.03 -11.77
CA LEU A 47 2.50 11.24 -10.58
C LEU A 47 3.79 10.97 -9.81
N LYS A 48 3.80 11.33 -8.53
CA LYS A 48 4.89 11.01 -7.61
C LYS A 48 4.60 9.71 -6.90
N VAL A 49 5.58 8.80 -6.90
CA VAL A 49 5.51 7.53 -6.18
C VAL A 49 6.52 7.56 -5.03
N TYR A 50 6.06 7.21 -3.83
CA TYR A 50 6.91 7.04 -2.66
C TYR A 50 6.76 5.62 -2.10
N VAL A 51 7.89 5.03 -1.70
CA VAL A 51 7.96 3.70 -1.10
C VAL A 51 8.34 3.80 0.37
N PHE A 52 7.77 2.92 1.19
CA PHE A 52 8.05 2.82 2.61
C PHE A 52 7.89 1.38 3.08
N THR A 53 8.55 1.04 4.17
CA THR A 53 8.43 -0.25 4.87
C THR A 53 7.77 -0.04 6.23
N ALA A 54 7.32 -1.13 6.85
CA ALA A 54 6.69 -1.10 8.16
C ALA A 54 7.01 -2.39 8.93
N GLU A 55 7.19 -2.27 10.24
CA GLU A 55 7.17 -3.41 11.17
C GLU A 55 5.76 -3.53 11.75
N VAL A 56 5.15 -4.72 11.64
CA VAL A 56 3.77 -4.95 12.06
C VAL A 56 3.75 -5.84 13.28
N PHE A 57 3.00 -5.44 14.31
CA PHE A 57 2.74 -6.22 15.52
C PHE A 57 1.24 -6.50 15.64
N THR A 58 0.86 -7.68 16.11
CA THR A 58 -0.54 -8.10 16.26
C THR A 58 -0.74 -8.86 17.56
N GLU A 59 -1.92 -8.71 18.17
CA GLU A 59 -2.35 -9.56 19.28
C GLU A 59 -2.76 -10.95 18.74
N LEU A 60 -2.44 -12.02 19.48
CA LEU A 60 -2.88 -13.40 19.17
C LEU A 60 -4.35 -13.65 19.56
N SER A 61 -4.84 -12.91 20.54
CA SER A 61 -6.22 -12.90 21.02
C SER A 61 -6.52 -11.51 21.62
N PRO A 62 -7.79 -11.07 21.72
CA PRO A 62 -8.12 -9.75 22.26
C PRO A 62 -7.49 -9.51 23.65
N GLY A 63 -6.57 -8.54 23.75
CA GLY A 63 -5.82 -8.24 24.99
C GLY A 63 -4.80 -9.30 25.40
N GLY A 64 -4.45 -10.21 24.51
CA GLY A 64 -3.47 -11.28 24.70
C GLY A 64 -2.04 -10.88 24.33
N GLU A 65 -1.21 -11.87 24.06
CA GLU A 65 0.20 -11.68 23.68
C GLU A 65 0.32 -10.94 22.33
N VAL A 66 1.20 -9.93 22.29
CA VAL A 66 1.55 -9.18 21.07
C VAL A 66 2.79 -9.80 20.44
N VAL A 67 2.66 -10.21 19.17
CA VAL A 67 3.75 -10.80 18.39
C VAL A 67 4.07 -9.97 17.16
N GLN A 68 5.35 -9.96 16.75
CA GLN A 68 5.75 -9.35 15.49
C GLN A 68 5.30 -10.23 14.33
N LYS A 69 4.50 -9.67 13.42
CA LYS A 69 4.11 -10.30 12.17
C LYS A 69 5.19 -10.04 11.13
N LYS A 70 6.08 -11.02 10.93
CA LYS A 70 7.03 -11.00 9.82
C LYS A 70 6.27 -11.07 8.50
N LEU A 71 6.29 -9.96 7.76
CA LEU A 71 5.82 -9.87 6.39
C LEU A 71 7.02 -10.20 5.50
N MET A 72 7.35 -11.50 5.48
CA MET A 72 8.61 -12.09 4.99
C MET A 72 9.83 -11.76 5.85
#